data_AF-A0A956DTE9-F1
#
_entry.id   AF-A0A956DTE9-F1
#
_cell.length_a   1.000
_cell.length_b   1.000
_cell.length_c   1.000
_cell.angle_alpha   90.00
_cell.angle_beta   90.00
_cell.angle_gamma   90.00
#
_symmetry.space_group_name_H-M   'P 1'
#
loop_
_entity.id
_entity.type
_entity.pdbx_description
1 polymer ?
#
loop_
_entity_poly.entity_id
_entity_poly.type
_entity_poly.pdbx_seq_one_letter_code
_entity_poly.pdbx_strand_id
1 'polypeptide(L)'
;MALRLTGKRRGSQKLAKGLGKGVGKALGKVPGGGTTEPPSALEALKGEILQLVGAVQADEVEARAEVGKRLAVVRAELPHGAWLPWVKEHLPFGPESARRAIQLHEFRGSQPEVFAKLRPLGLTKVYALLALGPKQRDELVGKRHVVPSTGFEKAPLEMTFAEMMEVLHPPEPETPITTRTRVLRGLRRQTQGLTRLLAELWALAPKAVARGPVRAALAVLEEELQAVASALAAKSLIAGRVPRFR
;
A
#
# COMPACT_ATOMS: atom_id res chain seq x y z
N MET A 1 -4.59 -28.97 -57.27
CA MET A 1 -5.63 -29.80 -56.64
C MET A 1 -6.77 -28.88 -56.22
N ALA A 2 -7.91 -29.00 -56.90
CA ALA A 2 -9.04 -28.10 -56.86
C ALA A 2 -10.19 -28.68 -56.02
N LEU A 3 -10.98 -27.81 -55.39
CA LEU A 3 -12.44 -27.85 -55.15
C LEU A 3 -12.75 -26.63 -54.24
N ARG A 4 -13.30 -25.50 -54.73
CA ARG A 4 -14.72 -25.21 -55.10
C ARG A 4 -15.68 -25.83 -54.08
N LEU A 5 -16.58 -25.07 -53.45
CA LEU A 5 -17.89 -24.69 -54.02
C LEU A 5 -18.52 -23.60 -53.12
N THR A 6 -18.74 -22.37 -53.61
CA THR A 6 -20.00 -21.81 -54.19
C THR A 6 -21.15 -21.55 -53.21
N GLY A 7 -21.68 -20.32 -53.24
CA GLY A 7 -22.93 -19.94 -52.56
C GLY A 7 -23.27 -18.46 -52.66
N LYS A 8 -23.56 -17.99 -53.87
CA LYS A 8 -23.92 -16.61 -54.25
C LYS A 8 -25.45 -16.44 -54.24
N ARG A 9 -25.96 -15.27 -53.82
CA ARG A 9 -27.05 -14.44 -54.43
C ARG A 9 -27.59 -13.45 -53.38
N ARG A 10 -27.40 -12.14 -53.55
CA ARG A 10 -28.17 -11.17 -54.38
C ARG A 10 -29.57 -10.88 -53.82
N GLY A 11 -29.83 -9.58 -53.61
CA GLY A 11 -31.02 -8.95 -54.18
C GLY A 11 -32.00 -8.31 -53.21
N SER A 12 -31.96 -6.97 -53.21
CA SER A 12 -33.13 -6.10 -53.39
C SER A 12 -34.17 -5.95 -52.28
N GLN A 13 -34.14 -4.77 -51.66
CA GLN A 13 -35.18 -3.74 -51.78
C GLN A 13 -36.64 -4.22 -51.91
N LYS A 14 -37.46 -3.95 -50.88
CA LYS A 14 -38.82 -3.36 -50.96
C LYS A 14 -39.17 -2.81 -49.55
N LEU A 15 -39.40 -1.50 -49.41
CA LEU A 15 -40.73 -0.85 -49.30
C LEU A 15 -41.52 -1.34 -48.09
N ALA A 16 -42.20 -0.54 -47.26
CA ALA A 16 -42.38 0.89 -47.06
C ALA A 16 -43.42 1.01 -45.91
N LYS A 17 -43.56 2.22 -45.37
CA LYS A 17 -44.68 2.75 -44.57
C LYS A 17 -44.67 2.51 -43.06
N GLY A 18 -44.58 3.64 -42.35
CA GLY A 18 -44.82 3.79 -40.92
C GLY A 18 -44.43 5.17 -40.38
N LEU A 19 -44.79 6.25 -41.10
CA LEU A 19 -44.71 7.62 -40.59
C LEU A 19 -45.90 7.84 -39.64
N GLY A 20 -45.66 8.30 -38.40
CA GLY A 20 -46.74 8.84 -37.57
C GLY A 20 -46.47 8.92 -36.07
N LYS A 21 -45.89 10.05 -35.66
CA LYS A 21 -46.19 10.81 -34.42
C LYS A 21 -46.15 10.08 -33.06
N GLY A 22 -45.22 10.49 -32.22
CA GLY A 22 -45.23 10.20 -30.78
C GLY A 22 -44.10 10.91 -30.04
N VAL A 23 -44.20 12.24 -29.92
CA VAL A 23 -43.40 13.02 -28.98
C VAL A 23 -43.80 12.61 -27.57
N GLY A 24 -42.80 12.28 -26.74
CA GLY A 24 -42.89 12.42 -25.29
C GLY A 24 -42.89 11.11 -24.50
N LYS A 25 -41.87 11.02 -23.63
CA LYS A 25 -41.95 10.42 -22.29
C LYS A 25 -41.79 8.90 -22.20
N ALA A 26 -40.55 8.46 -22.03
CA ALA A 26 -40.12 7.72 -20.83
C ALA A 26 -38.64 7.33 -20.99
N LEU A 27 -37.82 7.81 -20.06
CA LEU A 27 -36.45 7.34 -19.84
C LEU A 27 -36.49 5.83 -19.52
N GLY A 28 -36.23 5.01 -20.53
CA GLY A 28 -36.16 3.56 -20.44
C GLY A 28 -34.74 3.06 -20.65
N LYS A 29 -34.04 2.85 -19.52
CA LYS A 29 -33.06 1.79 -19.27
C LYS A 29 -31.97 1.57 -20.36
N VAL A 30 -30.84 2.25 -20.21
CA VAL A 30 -29.57 1.73 -20.72
C VAL A 30 -29.20 0.53 -19.85
N PRO A 31 -28.99 -0.69 -20.39
CA PRO A 31 -28.41 -1.77 -19.61
C PRO A 31 -26.95 -1.39 -19.38
N GLY A 32 -26.68 -0.79 -18.22
CA GLY A 32 -25.33 -0.64 -17.71
C GLY A 32 -24.74 -2.03 -17.56
N GLY A 33 -23.83 -2.39 -18.46
CA GLY A 33 -22.94 -3.52 -18.30
C GLY A 33 -22.12 -3.28 -17.04
N GLY A 34 -22.59 -3.82 -15.92
CA GLY A 34 -21.77 -4.02 -14.75
C GLY A 34 -20.73 -5.06 -15.09
N THR A 35 -19.58 -4.64 -15.60
CA THR A 35 -18.35 -5.42 -15.43
C THR A 35 -17.94 -5.28 -13.97
N THR A 36 -18.60 -6.04 -13.11
CA THR A 36 -18.07 -6.38 -11.79
C THR A 36 -16.90 -7.33 -12.00
N GLU A 37 -15.71 -6.80 -12.29
CA GLU A 37 -14.48 -7.50 -11.94
C GLU A 37 -14.31 -7.44 -10.42
N PRO A 38 -13.92 -8.55 -9.76
CA PRO A 38 -14.38 -8.82 -8.42
C PRO A 38 -13.53 -8.09 -7.37
N PRO A 39 -14.14 -7.55 -6.30
CA PRO A 39 -13.40 -7.14 -5.10
C PRO A 39 -12.58 -8.27 -4.44
N SER A 40 -12.70 -9.53 -4.89
CA SER A 40 -11.95 -10.68 -4.36
C SER A 40 -10.59 -10.96 -5.03
N ALA A 41 -10.42 -10.66 -6.32
CA ALA A 41 -9.18 -11.04 -7.03
C ALA A 41 -8.02 -10.10 -6.70
N LEU A 42 -8.30 -8.80 -6.60
CA LEU A 42 -7.30 -7.80 -6.21
C LEU A 42 -6.83 -8.00 -4.76
N GLU A 43 -7.74 -8.27 -3.83
CA GLU A 43 -7.38 -8.55 -2.43
C GLU A 43 -6.63 -9.89 -2.29
N ALA A 44 -6.95 -10.90 -3.11
CA ALA A 44 -6.17 -12.14 -3.17
C ALA A 44 -4.72 -11.88 -3.64
N LEU A 45 -4.55 -11.15 -4.76
CA LEU A 45 -3.23 -10.77 -5.27
C LEU A 45 -2.43 -9.93 -4.26
N LYS A 46 -3.08 -8.98 -3.58
CA LYS A 46 -2.45 -8.23 -2.49
C LYS A 46 -1.98 -9.17 -1.37
N GLY A 47 -2.80 -10.14 -0.99
CA GLY A 47 -2.43 -11.18 -0.03
C GLY A 47 -1.19 -11.97 -0.47
N GLU A 48 -1.16 -12.41 -1.73
CA GLU A 48 -0.01 -13.12 -2.32
C GLU A 48 1.25 -12.25 -2.33
N ILE A 49 1.15 -10.98 -2.72
CA ILE A 49 2.27 -10.03 -2.70
C ILE A 49 2.80 -9.88 -1.27
N LEU A 50 1.93 -9.73 -0.28
CA LEU A 50 2.34 -9.59 1.12
C LEU A 50 3.00 -10.86 1.65
N GLN A 51 2.53 -12.04 1.26
CA GLN A 51 3.17 -13.31 1.61
C GLN A 51 4.57 -13.41 1.02
N LEU A 52 4.76 -13.06 -0.26
CA LEU A 52 6.07 -13.05 -0.91
C LEU A 52 7.03 -12.05 -0.27
N VAL A 53 6.56 -10.82 -0.01
CA VAL A 53 7.33 -9.79 0.71
C VAL A 53 7.75 -10.28 2.08
N GLY A 54 6.81 -10.88 2.83
CA GLY A 54 7.08 -11.46 4.15
C GLY A 54 8.08 -12.62 4.10
N ALA A 55 8.03 -13.47 3.08
CA ALA A 55 8.98 -14.57 2.91
C ALA A 55 10.41 -14.06 2.66
N VAL A 56 10.58 -13.12 1.73
CA VAL A 56 11.90 -12.50 1.44
C VAL A 56 12.46 -11.82 2.69
N GLN A 57 11.61 -11.09 3.42
CA GLN A 57 12.00 -10.45 4.68
C GLN A 57 12.37 -11.46 5.76
N ALA A 58 11.65 -12.58 5.86
CA ALA A 58 11.97 -13.65 6.80
C ALA A 58 13.33 -14.27 6.50
N ASP A 59 13.64 -14.53 5.23
CA ASP A 59 14.94 -15.07 4.80
C ASP A 59 16.08 -14.10 5.12
N GLU A 60 15.88 -12.80 4.90
CA GLU A 60 16.85 -11.76 5.25
C GLU A 60 17.12 -11.73 6.76
N VAL A 61 16.06 -11.77 7.58
CA VAL A 61 16.16 -11.80 9.04
C VAL A 61 16.88 -13.07 9.52
N GLU A 62 16.58 -14.23 8.94
CA GLU A 62 17.22 -15.51 9.27
C GLU A 62 18.72 -15.48 8.94
N ALA A 63 19.07 -15.03 7.72
CA ALA A 63 20.46 -14.88 7.30
C ALA A 63 21.21 -13.93 8.24
N ARG A 64 20.57 -12.84 8.68
CA ARG A 64 21.18 -11.89 9.61
C ARG A 64 21.41 -12.49 10.99
N ALA A 65 20.48 -13.28 11.50
CA ALA A 65 20.64 -14.00 12.77
C ALA A 65 21.77 -15.05 12.66
N GLU A 66 21.95 -15.66 11.48
CA GLU A 66 23.00 -16.66 11.24
C GLU A 66 24.40 -16.03 11.10
N VAL A 67 24.48 -14.79 10.61
CA VAL A 67 25.67 -13.93 10.76
C VAL A 67 25.93 -13.64 12.24
N GLY A 68 24.89 -13.29 13.01
CA GLY A 68 24.98 -13.06 14.45
C GLY A 68 25.58 -14.23 15.22
N LYS A 69 25.16 -15.47 14.88
CA LYS A 69 25.71 -16.70 15.45
C LYS A 69 27.22 -16.81 15.26
N ARG A 70 27.71 -16.60 14.04
CA ARG A 70 29.17 -16.65 13.73
C ARG A 70 29.92 -15.54 14.44
N LEU A 71 29.35 -14.34 14.48
CA LEU A 71 29.94 -13.21 15.19
C LEU A 71 30.04 -13.45 16.70
N ALA A 72 29.07 -14.13 17.31
CA ALA A 72 29.12 -14.48 18.72
C ALA A 72 30.31 -15.41 19.03
N VAL A 73 30.56 -16.40 18.17
CA VAL A 73 31.73 -17.29 18.27
C VAL A 73 33.04 -16.49 18.13
N VAL A 74 33.17 -15.68 17.07
CA VAL A 74 34.37 -14.85 16.87
C VAL A 74 34.63 -13.92 18.06
N ARG A 75 33.58 -13.30 18.60
CA ARG A 75 33.70 -12.39 19.74
C ARG A 75 34.19 -13.11 21.01
N ALA A 76 33.85 -14.39 21.19
CA ALA A 76 34.29 -15.19 22.33
C ALA A 76 35.76 -15.62 22.24
N GLU A 77 36.27 -15.85 21.02
CA GLU A 77 37.66 -16.25 20.77
C GLU A 77 38.64 -15.07 20.75
N LEU A 78 38.16 -13.86 20.50
CA LEU A 78 39.01 -12.68 20.40
C LEU A 78 39.52 -12.21 21.77
N PRO A 79 40.78 -11.74 21.86
CA PRO A 79 41.29 -11.07 23.06
C PRO A 79 40.46 -9.84 23.43
N HIS A 80 40.51 -9.49 24.72
CA HIS A 80 39.85 -8.28 25.22
C HIS A 80 40.33 -7.04 24.43
N GLY A 81 39.39 -6.20 24.00
CA GLY A 81 39.68 -4.99 23.22
C GLY A 81 39.90 -5.20 21.72
N ALA A 82 40.13 -6.43 21.24
CA ALA A 82 40.39 -6.71 19.82
C ALA A 82 39.13 -6.68 18.94
N TRP A 83 37.93 -6.73 19.53
CA TRP A 83 36.66 -6.80 18.81
C TRP A 83 36.41 -5.62 17.85
N LEU A 84 36.57 -4.37 18.32
CA LEU A 84 36.25 -3.19 17.52
C LEU A 84 37.18 -3.02 16.30
N PRO A 85 38.52 -3.16 16.44
CA PRO A 85 39.42 -3.18 15.29
C PRO A 85 39.11 -4.32 14.32
N TRP A 86 38.91 -5.54 14.83
CA TRP A 86 38.66 -6.72 14.01
C TRP A 86 37.44 -6.56 13.10
N VAL A 87 36.31 -6.10 13.65
CA VAL A 87 35.08 -5.88 12.87
C VAL A 87 35.30 -4.84 11.77
N LYS A 88 35.99 -3.73 12.07
CA LYS A 88 36.22 -2.65 11.10
C LYS A 88 37.10 -3.09 9.93
N GLU A 89 38.04 -4.00 10.18
CA GLU A 89 38.99 -4.48 9.18
C GLU A 89 38.41 -5.62 8.32
N HIS A 90 37.66 -6.54 8.94
CA HIS A 90 37.27 -7.80 8.29
C HIS A 90 35.86 -7.80 7.70
N LEU A 91 35.00 -6.85 8.08
CA LEU A 91 33.58 -6.86 7.70
C LEU A 91 33.15 -5.58 6.98
N PRO A 92 32.20 -5.67 6.04
CA PRO A 92 31.70 -4.52 5.29
C PRO A 92 30.72 -3.65 6.10
N PHE A 93 30.63 -3.85 7.42
CA PHE A 93 29.72 -3.10 8.29
C PHE A 93 30.37 -2.87 9.67
N GLY A 94 29.90 -1.82 10.35
CA GLY A 94 30.47 -1.41 11.62
C GLY A 94 30.10 -2.29 12.83
N PRO A 95 30.76 -2.06 13.97
CA PRO A 95 30.53 -2.77 15.22
C PRO A 95 29.07 -2.77 15.71
N GLU A 96 28.34 -1.67 15.52
CA GLU A 96 26.92 -1.59 15.92
C GLU A 96 26.05 -2.57 15.11
N SER A 97 26.29 -2.67 13.81
CA SER A 97 25.61 -3.66 12.97
C SER A 97 25.94 -5.06 13.45
N ALA A 98 27.22 -5.37 13.69
CA ALA A 98 27.66 -6.66 14.22
C ALA A 98 26.97 -7.01 15.55
N ARG A 99 26.93 -6.06 16.50
CA ARG A 99 26.26 -6.21 17.79
C ARG A 99 24.77 -6.50 17.64
N ARG A 100 24.07 -5.78 16.76
CA ARG A 100 22.65 -6.03 16.46
C ARG A 100 22.41 -7.42 15.90
N ALA A 101 23.32 -7.93 15.06
CA ALA A 101 23.22 -9.30 14.54
C ALA A 101 23.32 -10.35 15.66
N ILE A 102 24.29 -10.18 16.56
CA ILE A 102 24.45 -11.05 17.74
C ILE A 102 23.19 -11.00 18.61
N GLN A 103 22.66 -9.80 18.90
CA GLN A 103 21.43 -9.64 19.66
C GLN A 103 20.24 -10.34 19.00
N LEU A 104 20.13 -10.26 17.67
CA LEU A 104 19.09 -10.95 16.91
C LEU A 104 19.22 -12.47 17.02
N HIS A 105 20.45 -13.00 16.97
CA HIS A 105 20.74 -14.42 17.18
C HIS A 105 20.36 -14.89 18.59
N GLU A 106 20.75 -14.15 19.61
CA GLU A 106 20.41 -14.44 21.01
C GLU A 106 18.90 -14.41 21.23
N PHE A 107 18.21 -13.45 20.60
CA PHE A 107 16.75 -13.38 20.63
C PHE A 107 16.10 -14.59 19.95
N ARG A 108 16.58 -15.01 18.78
CA ARG A 108 16.12 -16.23 18.09
C ARG A 108 16.24 -17.47 18.99
N GLY A 109 17.34 -17.58 19.73
CA GLY A 109 17.55 -18.70 20.65
C GLY A 109 16.67 -18.65 21.91
N SER A 110 16.45 -17.46 22.47
CA SER A 110 15.68 -17.28 23.71
C SER A 110 14.16 -17.26 23.51
N GLN A 111 13.67 -16.79 22.36
CA GLN A 111 12.24 -16.65 22.06
C GLN A 111 11.92 -17.12 20.62
N PRO A 112 12.09 -18.42 20.30
CA PRO A 112 11.96 -18.94 18.93
C PRO A 112 10.57 -18.72 18.32
N GLU A 113 9.51 -18.90 19.13
CA GLU A 113 8.12 -18.69 18.69
C GLU A 113 7.82 -17.23 18.35
N VAL A 114 8.33 -16.28 19.14
CA VAL A 114 8.16 -14.84 18.90
C VAL A 114 8.98 -14.43 17.69
N PHE A 115 10.21 -14.94 17.58
CA PHE A 115 11.08 -14.72 16.43
C PHE A 115 10.43 -15.17 15.11
N ALA A 116 9.80 -16.36 15.09
CA ALA A 116 9.11 -16.88 13.91
C ALA A 116 7.98 -15.97 13.42
N LYS A 117 7.29 -15.26 14.33
CA LYS A 117 6.25 -14.28 13.99
C LYS A 117 6.80 -12.93 13.56
N LEU A 118 7.98 -12.55 14.05
CA LEU A 118 8.62 -11.26 13.79
C LEU A 118 9.41 -11.24 12.48
N ARG A 119 10.06 -12.35 12.11
CA ARG A 119 10.91 -12.42 10.92
C ARG A 119 10.24 -11.92 9.62
N PRO A 120 8.95 -12.15 9.34
CA PRO A 120 8.33 -11.66 8.10
C PRO A 120 8.15 -10.14 8.06
N LEU A 121 8.39 -9.42 9.16
CA LEU A 121 8.30 -7.96 9.22
C LEU A 121 9.56 -7.24 8.70
N GLY A 122 10.64 -7.99 8.49
CA GLY A 122 11.92 -7.47 8.00
C GLY A 122 12.79 -6.82 9.08
N LEU A 123 14.08 -6.67 8.78
CA LEU A 123 15.11 -6.28 9.77
C LEU A 123 14.78 -5.01 10.54
N THR A 124 14.37 -3.94 9.85
CA THR A 124 14.13 -2.64 10.47
C THR A 124 13.03 -2.71 11.53
N LYS A 125 11.91 -3.37 11.21
CA LYS A 125 10.80 -3.54 12.17
C LYS A 125 11.20 -4.47 13.29
N VAL A 126 11.88 -5.59 12.99
CA VAL A 126 12.36 -6.53 14.00
C VAL A 126 13.27 -5.83 15.00
N TYR A 127 14.27 -5.06 14.56
CA TYR A 127 15.17 -4.35 15.48
C TYR A 127 14.45 -3.32 16.35
N ALA A 128 13.47 -2.60 15.80
CA ALA A 128 12.65 -1.69 16.60
C ALA A 128 11.85 -2.45 17.67
N LEU A 129 11.27 -3.59 17.33
CA LEU A 129 10.51 -4.42 18.26
C LEU A 129 11.41 -5.08 19.32
N LEU A 130 12.64 -5.45 18.96
CA LEU A 130 13.61 -5.97 19.93
C LEU A 130 13.96 -4.99 21.05
N ALA A 131 13.88 -3.69 20.78
CA ALA A 131 14.08 -2.65 21.78
C ALA A 131 12.90 -2.50 22.77
N LEU A 132 11.74 -3.10 22.46
CA LEU A 132 10.55 -3.04 23.32
C LEU A 132 10.48 -4.21 24.32
N GLY A 133 9.70 -4.00 25.37
CA GLY A 133 9.37 -5.07 26.33
C GLY A 133 8.47 -6.14 25.70
N PRO A 134 8.45 -7.39 26.24
CA PRO A 134 7.67 -8.50 25.70
C PRO A 134 6.19 -8.17 25.50
N LYS A 135 5.54 -7.53 26.49
CA LYS A 135 4.12 -7.16 26.43
C LYS A 135 3.78 -6.27 25.23
N GLN A 136 4.60 -5.24 24.98
CA GLN A 136 4.39 -4.31 23.86
C GLN A 136 4.61 -5.00 22.51
N ARG A 137 5.59 -5.91 22.42
CA ARG A 137 5.79 -6.73 21.23
C ARG A 137 4.59 -7.63 20.94
N ASP A 138 4.10 -8.34 21.95
CA ASP A 138 2.99 -9.29 21.80
C ASP A 138 1.69 -8.59 21.39
N GLU A 139 1.44 -7.40 21.95
CA GLU A 139 0.31 -6.55 21.58
C GLU A 139 0.37 -6.15 20.09
N LEU A 140 1.56 -5.80 19.59
CA LEU A 140 1.72 -5.45 18.19
C LEU A 140 1.48 -6.66 17.26
N VAL A 141 2.13 -7.78 17.53
CA VAL A 141 2.17 -8.94 16.61
C VAL A 141 0.86 -9.74 16.61
N GLY A 142 0.10 -9.72 17.70
CA GLY A 142 -1.10 -10.53 17.86
C GLY A 142 -2.38 -9.99 17.22
N LYS A 143 -2.40 -8.72 16.76
CA LYS A 143 -3.65 -8.02 16.37
C LYS A 143 -3.45 -7.09 15.18
N ARG A 144 -4.56 -6.73 14.52
CA ARG A 144 -4.62 -5.56 13.61
C ARG A 144 -4.69 -4.29 14.45
N HIS A 145 -4.10 -3.21 13.94
CA HIS A 145 -4.02 -1.93 14.62
C HIS A 145 -4.57 -0.81 13.75
N VAL A 146 -5.33 0.10 14.37
CA VAL A 146 -5.75 1.34 13.71
C VAL A 146 -4.53 2.25 13.61
N VAL A 147 -4.09 2.54 12.38
CA VAL A 147 -2.96 3.42 12.14
C VAL A 147 -3.37 4.89 12.38
N PRO A 148 -2.74 5.62 13.33
CA PRO A 148 -3.17 6.97 13.69
C PRO A 148 -3.20 7.99 12.54
N SER A 149 -2.27 7.91 11.59
CA SER A 149 -2.23 8.79 10.41
C SER A 149 -3.32 8.55 9.38
N THR A 150 -3.78 7.30 9.24
CA THR A 150 -4.68 6.92 8.15
C THR A 150 -6.08 6.54 8.63
N GLY A 151 -6.24 6.14 9.89
CA GLY A 151 -7.48 5.64 10.46
C GLY A 151 -7.85 4.22 10.02
N PHE A 152 -7.02 3.55 9.21
CA PHE A 152 -7.29 2.19 8.74
C PHE A 152 -6.70 1.15 9.67
N GLU A 153 -7.41 0.03 9.82
CA GLU A 153 -6.89 -1.16 10.49
C GLU A 153 -5.92 -1.91 9.58
N LYS A 154 -4.66 -2.03 10.02
CA LYS A 154 -3.62 -2.76 9.30
C LYS A 154 -2.98 -3.82 10.17
N ALA A 155 -2.62 -4.95 9.57
CA ALA A 155 -1.72 -5.90 10.19
C ALA A 155 -0.28 -5.34 10.21
N PRO A 156 0.59 -5.78 11.14
CA PRO A 156 2.00 -5.36 11.20
C PRO A 156 2.77 -5.54 9.89
N LEU A 157 2.41 -6.55 9.09
CA LEU A 157 3.00 -6.80 7.77
C LEU A 157 2.54 -5.78 6.71
N GLU A 158 1.30 -5.28 6.83
CA GLU A 158 0.67 -4.35 5.89
C GLU A 158 1.04 -2.88 6.14
N MET A 159 1.44 -2.54 7.37
CA MET A 159 1.82 -1.18 7.73
C MET A 159 3.26 -0.84 7.32
N THR A 160 3.53 0.42 7.03
CA THR A 160 4.91 0.91 6.86
C THR A 160 5.64 0.98 8.20
N PHE A 161 6.97 1.16 8.17
CA PHE A 161 7.73 1.37 9.41
C PHE A 161 7.24 2.60 10.19
N ALA A 162 6.94 3.71 9.51
CA ALA A 162 6.43 4.92 10.16
C ALA A 162 5.06 4.69 10.81
N GLU A 163 4.15 4.02 10.11
CA GLU A 163 2.84 3.64 10.64
C GLU A 163 2.95 2.72 11.86
N MET A 164 3.91 1.78 11.86
CA MET A 164 4.19 0.93 13.03
C MET A 164 4.68 1.77 14.22
N MET A 165 5.57 2.74 13.99
CA MET A 165 6.06 3.61 15.05
C MET A 165 4.96 4.51 15.61
N GLU A 166 4.00 4.94 14.79
CA GLU A 166 2.81 5.66 15.26
C GLU A 166 1.92 4.78 16.15
N VAL A 167 1.78 3.49 15.84
CA VAL A 167 1.02 2.55 16.68
C VAL A 167 1.73 2.31 18.02
N LEU A 168 3.05 2.14 18.00
CA LEU A 168 3.86 1.90 19.19
C LEU A 168 4.00 3.13 20.09
N HIS A 169 4.10 4.30 19.47
CA HIS A 169 4.24 5.59 20.12
C HIS A 169 3.17 6.51 19.55
N PRO A 170 1.91 6.35 20.01
CA PRO A 170 0.84 7.22 19.56
C PRO A 170 1.26 8.66 19.85
N PRO A 171 1.15 9.56 18.86
CA PRO A 171 1.38 10.98 19.14
C PRO A 171 0.45 11.40 20.27
N GLU A 172 0.91 12.29 21.14
CA GLU A 172 0.07 12.85 22.20
C GLU A 172 -1.29 13.28 21.65
N PRO A 173 -2.38 13.25 22.45
CA PRO A 173 -3.70 13.64 21.99
C PRO A 173 -3.69 15.09 21.51
N GLU A 174 -3.42 15.25 20.22
CA GLU A 174 -3.41 16.51 19.55
C GLU A 174 -4.88 16.97 19.44
N THR A 175 -5.14 18.26 19.74
CA THR A 175 -6.48 18.86 19.78
C THR A 175 -7.37 18.46 18.58
N PRO A 176 -8.72 18.45 18.67
CA PRO A 176 -9.62 17.98 17.60
C PRO A 176 -9.36 18.55 16.20
N ILE A 177 -8.72 19.73 16.13
CA ILE A 177 -8.30 20.41 14.90
C ILE A 177 -7.23 19.60 14.14
N THR A 178 -6.32 18.93 14.86
CA THR A 178 -5.20 18.14 14.31
C THR A 178 -5.64 16.79 13.74
N THR A 179 -6.59 16.10 14.40
CA THR A 179 -7.19 14.85 13.92
C THR A 179 -7.96 15.12 12.62
N ARG A 180 -8.75 16.19 12.61
CA ARG A 180 -9.46 16.66 11.41
C ARG A 180 -8.49 16.99 10.28
N THR A 181 -7.41 17.74 10.55
CA THR A 181 -6.42 18.08 9.52
C THR A 181 -5.63 16.87 9.02
N ARG A 182 -5.41 15.85 9.87
CA ARG A 182 -4.75 14.58 9.50
C ARG A 182 -5.63 13.71 8.60
N VAL A 183 -6.90 13.53 8.93
CA VAL A 183 -7.88 12.85 8.06
C VAL A 183 -7.98 13.57 6.71
N LEU A 184 -8.11 14.90 6.72
CA LEU A 184 -8.13 15.70 5.49
C LEU A 184 -6.83 15.56 4.68
N ARG A 185 -5.67 15.43 5.34
CA ARG A 185 -4.37 15.18 4.69
C ARG A 185 -4.30 13.79 4.06
N GLY A 186 -4.82 12.77 4.75
CA GLY A 186 -4.93 11.40 4.24
C GLY A 186 -5.81 11.33 2.99
N LEU A 187 -7.02 11.89 3.05
CA LEU A 187 -7.92 12.00 1.89
C LEU A 187 -7.26 12.78 0.75
N ARG A 188 -6.57 13.88 1.05
CA ARG A 188 -5.87 14.68 0.03
C ARG A 188 -4.75 13.90 -0.68
N ARG A 189 -4.00 13.06 0.04
CA ARG A 189 -2.98 12.19 -0.58
C ARG A 189 -3.61 11.18 -1.53
N GLN A 190 -4.74 10.58 -1.13
CA GLN A 190 -5.48 9.66 -1.99
C GLN A 190 -6.00 10.36 -3.25
N THR A 191 -6.61 11.55 -3.12
CA THR A 191 -7.09 12.31 -4.28
C THR A 191 -5.94 12.69 -5.20
N GLN A 192 -4.79 13.13 -4.67
CA GLN A 192 -3.60 13.44 -5.48
C GLN A 192 -3.05 12.21 -6.21
N GLY A 193 -3.07 11.03 -5.58
CA GLY A 193 -2.70 9.78 -6.23
C GLY A 193 -3.62 9.45 -7.39
N LEU A 194 -4.94 9.58 -7.21
CA LEU A 194 -5.93 9.37 -8.27
C LEU A 194 -5.78 10.39 -9.41
N THR A 195 -5.59 11.67 -9.10
CA THR A 195 -5.34 12.71 -10.11
C THR A 195 -4.08 12.41 -10.92
N ARG A 196 -3.01 11.92 -10.27
CA ARG A 196 -1.78 11.53 -10.96
C ARG A 196 -2.00 10.34 -11.89
N LEU A 197 -2.68 9.28 -11.42
CA LEU A 197 -3.00 8.11 -12.26
C LEU A 197 -3.88 8.51 -13.46
N LEU A 198 -4.82 9.44 -13.27
CA LEU A 198 -5.65 9.98 -14.34
C LEU A 198 -4.81 10.76 -15.37
N ALA A 199 -3.85 11.57 -14.92
CA ALA A 199 -2.93 12.29 -15.79
C ALA A 199 -1.99 11.34 -16.56
N GLU A 200 -1.50 10.28 -15.91
CA GLU A 200 -0.71 9.22 -16.56
C GLU A 200 -1.54 8.47 -17.61
N LEU A 201 -2.82 8.16 -17.33
CA LEU A 201 -3.76 7.59 -18.31
C LEU A 201 -3.99 8.52 -19.51
N TRP A 202 -4.12 9.83 -19.27
CA TRP A 202 -4.23 10.84 -20.32
C TRP A 202 -2.97 10.93 -21.18
N ALA A 203 -1.79 10.86 -20.58
CA ALA A 203 -0.51 10.90 -21.28
C ALA A 203 -0.29 9.65 -22.16
N LEU A 204 -0.80 8.49 -21.73
CA LEU A 204 -0.77 7.23 -22.47
C LEU A 204 -1.87 7.11 -23.54
N ALA A 205 -2.70 8.15 -23.72
CA ALA A 205 -3.82 8.14 -24.65
C ALA A 205 -3.55 8.56 -26.12
N PRO A 206 -2.40 8.35 -26.81
CA PRO A 206 -2.36 8.58 -28.26
C PRO A 206 -3.02 7.45 -29.07
N LYS A 207 -4.07 7.84 -29.81
CA LYS A 207 -4.74 7.20 -30.97
C LYS A 207 -5.60 5.93 -30.77
N ALA A 208 -5.64 5.27 -29.61
CA ALA A 208 -6.52 4.11 -29.43
C ALA A 208 -7.96 4.43 -28.95
N VAL A 209 -8.23 5.63 -28.43
CA VAL A 209 -9.54 5.97 -27.84
C VAL A 209 -10.25 7.06 -28.64
N ALA A 210 -10.55 6.76 -29.90
CA ALA A 210 -11.63 7.41 -30.63
C ALA A 210 -13.01 6.86 -30.20
N ARG A 211 -13.22 6.66 -28.89
CA ARG A 211 -14.53 6.37 -28.31
C ARG A 211 -14.89 7.51 -27.36
N GLY A 212 -15.63 8.47 -27.90
CA GLY A 212 -16.23 9.60 -27.17
C GLY A 212 -16.75 9.29 -25.75
N PRO A 213 -17.43 8.16 -25.49
CA PRO A 213 -17.93 7.87 -24.14
C PRO A 213 -16.84 7.66 -23.08
N VAL A 214 -15.69 7.07 -23.43
CA VAL A 214 -14.59 6.86 -22.46
C VAL A 214 -13.95 8.19 -22.10
N ARG A 215 -13.77 9.06 -23.10
CA ARG A 215 -13.23 10.42 -22.89
C ARG A 215 -14.18 11.28 -22.06
N ALA A 216 -15.49 11.19 -22.30
CA ALA A 216 -16.49 11.89 -21.51
C ALA A 216 -16.52 11.40 -20.06
N ALA A 217 -16.45 10.08 -19.83
CA ALA A 217 -16.40 9.53 -18.49
C ALA A 217 -15.14 9.96 -17.72
N LEU A 218 -13.96 9.96 -18.37
CA LEU A 218 -12.72 10.42 -17.74
C LEU A 218 -12.75 11.92 -17.41
N ALA A 219 -13.35 12.76 -18.27
CA ALA A 219 -13.50 14.19 -17.99
C ALA A 219 -14.41 14.46 -16.79
N VAL A 220 -15.52 13.70 -16.66
CA VAL A 220 -16.41 13.79 -15.48
C VAL A 220 -15.66 13.36 -14.21
N LEU A 221 -14.90 12.26 -14.27
CA LEU A 221 -14.07 11.81 -13.15
C LEU A 221 -13.01 12.84 -12.75
N GLU A 222 -12.42 13.54 -13.72
CA GLU A 222 -11.48 14.63 -13.48
C GLU A 222 -12.13 15.79 -12.74
N GLU A 223 -13.31 16.21 -13.18
CA GLU A 223 -14.10 17.29 -12.58
C GLU A 223 -14.49 16.96 -11.13
N GLU A 224 -14.98 15.74 -10.89
CA GLU A 224 -15.34 15.28 -9.55
C GLU A 224 -14.10 15.21 -8.62
N LEU A 225 -12.97 14.70 -9.11
CA LEU A 225 -11.73 14.68 -8.33
C LEU A 225 -11.22 16.09 -8.03
N GLN A 226 -11.35 17.03 -8.97
CA GLN A 226 -11.00 18.44 -8.79
C GLN A 226 -11.91 19.10 -7.75
N ALA A 227 -13.21 18.80 -7.78
CA ALA A 227 -14.19 19.28 -6.81
C ALA A 227 -13.88 18.77 -5.40
N VAL A 228 -13.59 17.47 -5.25
CA VAL A 228 -13.19 16.88 -3.95
C VAL A 228 -11.86 17.50 -3.47
N ALA A 229 -10.87 17.66 -4.35
CA ALA A 229 -9.60 18.27 -4.00
C ALA A 229 -9.74 19.73 -3.55
N SER A 230 -10.57 20.53 -4.23
CA SER A 230 -10.84 21.92 -3.86
C SER A 230 -11.60 22.03 -2.52
N ALA A 231 -12.58 21.16 -2.28
CA ALA A 231 -13.31 21.10 -1.02
C ALA A 231 -12.39 20.71 0.16
N LEU A 232 -11.47 19.77 -0.05
CA LEU A 232 -10.46 19.40 0.95
C LEU A 232 -9.49 20.56 1.22
N ALA A 233 -9.07 21.31 0.19
CA ALA A 233 -8.21 22.48 0.32
C ALA A 233 -8.91 23.61 1.11
N ALA A 234 -10.16 23.93 0.80
CA ALA A 234 -10.94 24.95 1.50
C ALA A 234 -11.15 24.61 2.98
N LYS A 235 -11.44 23.34 3.30
CA LYS A 235 -11.60 22.88 4.69
C LYS A 235 -10.28 22.91 5.48
N SER A 236 -9.13 22.78 4.82
CA SER A 236 -7.81 22.91 5.47
C SER A 236 -7.44 24.36 5.82
N LEU A 237 -7.85 25.34 5.01
CA LEU A 237 -7.65 26.78 5.26
C LEU A 237 -8.48 27.29 6.45
N ILE A 238 -9.69 26.76 6.63
CA ILE A 238 -10.58 27.12 7.75
C ILE A 238 -10.04 26.58 9.08
N ALA A 239 -9.44 25.38 9.08
CA ALA A 239 -8.84 24.78 10.27
C ALA A 239 -7.58 25.53 10.78
N GLY A 240 -6.88 26.26 9.89
CA GLY A 240 -5.72 27.09 10.25
C GLY A 240 -6.06 28.48 10.81
N ARG A 241 -7.35 28.85 10.85
CA ARG A 241 -7.85 30.19 11.24
C ARG A 241 -8.49 30.24 12.63
N VAL A 242 -8.10 29.34 13.54
CA VAL A 242 -8.55 29.41 14.94
C VAL A 242 -7.66 30.42 15.69
N PRO A 243 -8.20 31.51 16.28
CA PRO A 243 -7.40 32.48 17.02
C PRO A 243 -6.79 31.79 18.25
N ARG A 244 -5.47 31.90 18.43
CA ARG A 244 -4.84 31.60 19.72
C ARG A 244 -5.27 32.68 20.70
N PHE A 245 -6.26 32.39 21.54
CA PHE A 245 -6.51 33.21 22.71
C PHE A 245 -5.35 33.00 23.69
N ARG A 246 -4.73 34.13 24.09
CA ARG A 246 -3.61 34.23 25.03
C ARG A 246 -4.05 33.90 26.45
#